data_AF-D7A2F6-F1
#
_entry.id   AF-D7A2F6-F1
#
_cell.length_a   1.000
_cell.length_b   1.000
_cell.length_c   1.000
_cell.angle_alpha   90.00
_cell.angle_beta   90.00
_cell.angle_gamma   90.00
#
_symmetry.space_group_name_H-M   'P 1'
#
loop_
_entity.id
_entity.type
_entity.pdbx_description
1 polymer ?
#
loop_
_entity_poly.entity_id
_entity_poly.type
_entity_poly.pdbx_seq_one_letter_code
_entity_poly.pdbx_strand_id
1 'polypeptide(L)'
;MTSHNATDIGIATSAPEGVDGETGFGIRPGEVAVELPAAPDAGLYFIGRIRTPWKSRAECPKNSRESDAVCTVEIDPAFRPALEGLEGTTHLWLLYFMDRAPRNLVVQVPKTYGQGRGTFALRSPARPNPIAMSAVRLLGIEDGRLKVVGLDCLDGTPLLDIKPYFASTDCFPDAVVGWHRDREAGPS
;
A
#
# COMPACT_ATOMS: atom_id res chain seq x y z
N MET A 1 11.89 40.45 24.89
CA MET A 1 10.43 40.24 24.84
C MET A 1 10.07 39.74 23.45
N THR A 2 9.76 38.45 23.34
CA THR A 2 8.81 37.82 22.40
C THR A 2 8.94 36.32 22.61
N SER A 3 8.11 35.78 23.50
CA SER A 3 7.89 34.34 23.66
C SER A 3 7.03 33.84 22.51
N HIS A 4 7.47 32.79 21.82
CA HIS A 4 6.62 32.03 20.92
C HIS A 4 5.87 30.96 21.73
N ASN A 5 4.54 31.09 21.76
CA ASN A 5 3.64 30.09 22.32
C ASN A 5 3.66 28.85 21.41
N ALA A 6 3.89 27.69 22.02
CA ALA A 6 3.61 26.40 21.43
C ALA A 6 2.09 26.23 21.35
N THR A 7 1.57 25.92 20.17
CA THR A 7 0.17 25.55 19.99
C THR A 7 0.00 24.10 20.41
N ASP A 8 -0.72 23.88 21.51
CA ASP A 8 -1.14 22.56 21.99
C ASP A 8 -1.92 21.81 20.89
N ILE A 9 -1.40 20.64 20.50
CA ILE A 9 -2.14 19.68 19.68
C ILE A 9 -3.03 18.91 20.66
N GLY A 10 -4.31 19.27 20.72
CA GLY A 10 -5.30 18.62 21.57
C GLY A 10 -5.45 17.14 21.23
N ILE A 11 -4.96 16.26 22.09
CA ILE A 11 -5.26 14.83 22.07
C ILE A 11 -6.65 14.68 22.71
N ALA A 12 -7.68 14.51 21.89
CA ALA A 12 -9.02 14.21 22.39
C ALA A 12 -9.05 12.75 22.92
N THR A 13 -9.02 12.59 24.24
CA THR A 13 -9.34 11.33 24.92
C THR A 13 -10.82 11.33 25.31
N SER A 14 -11.70 11.04 24.35
CA SER A 14 -13.08 10.67 24.67
C SER A 14 -13.52 9.54 23.74
N ALA A 15 -13.82 8.38 24.33
CA ALA A 15 -14.44 7.28 23.61
C ALA A 15 -15.83 7.72 23.13
N PRO A 16 -16.20 7.48 21.85
CA PRO A 16 -17.57 7.71 21.44
C PRO A 16 -18.46 6.60 22.04
N GLU A 17 -19.48 7.02 22.78
CA GLU A 17 -20.58 6.15 23.17
C GLU A 17 -21.38 5.74 21.93
N GLY A 18 -21.62 4.44 21.79
CA GLY A 18 -22.73 3.85 21.05
C GLY A 18 -22.77 4.10 19.54
N VAL A 19 -22.16 3.21 18.75
CA VAL A 19 -22.67 2.92 17.40
C VAL A 19 -22.76 1.40 17.25
N ASP A 20 -23.98 0.97 16.95
CA ASP A 20 -24.42 -0.41 16.84
C ASP A 20 -23.66 -1.23 15.79
N GLY A 21 -23.56 -2.53 16.08
CA GLY A 21 -22.80 -3.49 15.29
C GLY A 21 -23.36 -3.73 13.89
N GLU A 22 -22.49 -3.65 12.88
CA GLU A 22 -22.50 -4.47 11.67
C GLU A 22 -21.33 -4.13 10.70
N THR A 23 -20.14 -3.80 11.22
CA THR A 23 -18.91 -3.97 10.42
C THR A 23 -17.79 -4.44 11.35
N GLY A 24 -17.15 -5.58 11.05
CA GLY A 24 -16.11 -6.18 11.88
C GLY A 24 -14.78 -5.41 11.93
N PHE A 25 -14.82 -4.06 11.86
CA PHE A 25 -13.67 -3.15 11.81
C PHE A 25 -13.55 -2.29 13.07
N GLY A 26 -13.84 -2.84 14.25
CA GLY A 26 -13.47 -2.18 15.51
C GLY A 26 -11.96 -1.96 15.58
N ILE A 27 -11.54 -0.78 16.06
CA ILE A 27 -10.14 -0.47 16.37
C ILE A 27 -9.68 -1.48 17.43
N ARG A 28 -8.56 -2.17 17.17
CA ARG A 28 -8.05 -3.18 18.11
C ARG A 28 -7.31 -2.50 19.27
N PRO A 29 -7.17 -3.18 20.42
CA PRO A 29 -6.32 -2.68 21.50
C PRO A 29 -4.91 -2.31 21.00
N GLY A 30 -4.49 -1.07 21.27
CA GLY A 30 -3.19 -0.54 20.83
C GLY A 30 -3.16 0.09 19.44
N GLU A 31 -4.26 0.04 18.68
CA GLU A 31 -4.42 0.81 17.44
C GLU A 31 -4.93 2.22 17.73
N VAL A 32 -4.57 3.19 16.88
CA VAL A 32 -5.02 4.58 16.98
C VAL A 32 -5.56 5.02 15.62
N ALA A 33 -6.79 5.55 15.63
CA ALA A 33 -7.42 6.16 14.46
C ALA A 33 -7.53 7.68 14.65
N VAL A 34 -7.58 8.42 13.55
CA VAL A 34 -7.80 9.88 13.53
C VAL A 34 -8.99 10.23 12.67
N GLU A 35 -9.57 11.42 12.88
CA GLU A 35 -10.49 11.98 11.89
C GLU A 35 -9.69 12.50 10.69
N LEU A 36 -10.18 12.20 9.48
CA LEU A 36 -9.58 12.73 8.25
C LEU A 36 -10.17 14.11 7.93
N PRO A 37 -9.44 14.98 7.21
CA PRO A 37 -10.02 16.19 6.66
C PRO A 37 -11.29 15.89 5.85
N ALA A 38 -12.24 16.82 5.88
CA ALA A 38 -13.55 16.63 5.23
C ALA A 38 -13.47 16.43 3.70
N ALA A 39 -12.40 16.91 3.07
CA ALA A 39 -12.15 16.75 1.64
C ALA A 39 -10.67 16.44 1.38
N PRO A 40 -10.34 15.71 0.29
CA PRO A 40 -8.96 15.53 -0.14
C PRO A 40 -8.42 16.80 -0.82
N ASP A 41 -7.10 16.99 -0.75
CA ASP A 41 -6.42 18.12 -1.41
C ASP A 41 -6.31 17.96 -2.94
N ALA A 42 -6.39 16.72 -3.44
CA ALA A 42 -6.21 16.39 -4.86
C ALA A 42 -7.00 15.13 -5.27
N GLY A 43 -7.17 14.97 -6.59
CA GLY A 43 -7.75 13.77 -7.22
C GLY A 43 -6.71 12.89 -7.89
N LEU A 44 -7.04 11.61 -8.07
CA LEU A 44 -6.25 10.64 -8.84
C LEU A 44 -7.14 10.03 -9.93
N TYR A 45 -6.53 9.72 -11.07
CA TYR A 45 -7.17 8.90 -12.10
C TYR A 45 -6.73 7.46 -11.95
N PHE A 46 -7.69 6.53 -12.04
CA PHE A 46 -7.36 5.14 -12.27
C PHE A 46 -7.10 4.96 -13.76
N ILE A 47 -5.94 4.42 -14.10
CA ILE A 47 -5.49 4.24 -15.48
C ILE A 47 -5.72 2.81 -16.00
N GLY A 48 -6.30 1.96 -15.15
CA GLY A 48 -6.50 0.56 -15.43
C GLY A 48 -6.89 -0.26 -14.21
N ARG A 49 -6.86 -1.58 -14.38
CA ARG A 49 -7.28 -2.57 -13.37
C ARG A 49 -6.25 -3.69 -13.28
N ILE A 50 -5.99 -4.13 -12.05
CA ILE A 50 -5.12 -5.28 -11.80
C ILE A 50 -5.98 -6.52 -11.62
N ARG A 51 -5.69 -7.56 -12.40
CA ARG A 51 -6.34 -8.87 -12.34
C ARG A 51 -5.44 -9.88 -11.68
N THR A 52 -5.89 -10.43 -10.56
CA THR A 52 -5.14 -11.38 -9.73
C THR A 52 -6.02 -12.60 -9.37
N PRO A 53 -5.43 -13.73 -8.95
CA PRO A 53 -6.22 -14.89 -8.54
C PRO A 53 -6.93 -14.70 -7.19
N TRP A 54 -6.54 -13.69 -6.39
CA TRP A 54 -7.00 -13.52 -5.02
C TRP A 54 -8.30 -12.73 -4.94
N LYS A 55 -9.37 -13.34 -4.42
CA LYS A 55 -10.71 -12.73 -4.31
C LYS A 55 -10.99 -12.20 -2.91
N SER A 56 -10.26 -12.69 -1.91
CA SER A 56 -10.35 -12.21 -0.53
C SER A 56 -8.99 -11.80 0.03
N ARG A 57 -8.99 -10.93 1.05
CA ARG A 57 -7.75 -10.43 1.67
C ARG A 57 -6.93 -11.56 2.30
N ALA A 58 -7.58 -12.63 2.75
CA ALA A 58 -6.92 -13.77 3.35
C ALA A 58 -6.13 -14.61 2.33
N GLU A 59 -6.51 -14.54 1.05
CA GLU A 59 -5.83 -15.22 -0.04
C GLU A 59 -4.62 -14.42 -0.57
N CYS A 60 -4.62 -13.10 -0.40
CA CYS A 60 -3.54 -12.24 -0.86
C CYS A 60 -2.20 -12.62 -0.18
N PRO A 61 -1.09 -12.68 -0.95
CA PRO A 61 0.26 -12.78 -0.41
C PRO A 61 0.52 -11.64 0.58
N LYS A 62 1.37 -11.86 1.59
CA LYS A 62 1.70 -10.76 2.53
C LYS A 62 2.66 -9.74 1.91
N ASN A 63 3.39 -10.16 0.88
CA ASN A 63 4.25 -9.31 0.08
C ASN A 63 4.44 -9.93 -1.32
N SER A 64 4.94 -9.11 -2.25
CA SER A 64 5.16 -9.49 -3.65
C SER A 64 6.09 -10.69 -3.90
N ARG A 65 6.89 -11.13 -2.92
CA ARG A 65 7.80 -12.27 -3.07
C ARG A 65 7.20 -13.61 -2.63
N GLU A 66 6.02 -13.60 -2.01
CA GLU A 66 5.37 -14.81 -1.51
C GLU A 66 4.55 -15.56 -2.58
N SER A 67 4.52 -15.08 -3.82
CA SER A 67 3.81 -15.75 -4.91
C SER A 67 4.44 -15.52 -6.28
N ASP A 68 4.50 -16.59 -7.08
CA ASP A 68 4.88 -16.56 -8.49
C ASP A 68 3.66 -16.50 -9.43
N ALA A 69 2.47 -16.20 -8.91
CA ALA A 69 1.26 -16.13 -9.70
C ALA A 69 1.37 -15.08 -10.81
N VAL A 70 1.11 -15.49 -12.05
CA VAL A 70 1.03 -14.58 -13.18
C VAL A 70 -0.27 -13.78 -13.09
N CYS A 71 -0.12 -12.48 -12.95
CA CYS A 71 -1.20 -11.51 -12.90
C CYS A 71 -1.29 -10.76 -14.23
N THR A 72 -2.41 -10.06 -14.44
CA THR A 72 -2.57 -9.18 -15.62
C THR A 72 -2.90 -7.77 -15.18
N VAL A 73 -2.17 -6.79 -15.70
CA VAL A 73 -2.49 -5.37 -15.55
C VAL A 73 -3.17 -4.92 -16.83
N GLU A 74 -4.43 -4.53 -16.73
CA GLU A 74 -5.26 -4.09 -17.84
C GLU A 74 -5.23 -2.56 -17.90
N ILE A 75 -4.74 -1.99 -18.99
CA ILE A 75 -4.67 -0.54 -19.19
C ILE A 75 -5.91 -0.06 -19.95
N ASP A 76 -6.54 0.98 -19.40
CA ASP A 76 -7.73 1.55 -20.03
C ASP A 76 -7.36 2.11 -21.41
N PRO A 77 -8.24 1.99 -22.43
CA PRO A 77 -7.90 2.31 -23.81
C PRO A 77 -7.26 3.69 -24.03
N ALA A 78 -7.71 4.70 -23.29
CA ALA A 78 -7.19 6.07 -23.39
C ALA A 78 -5.71 6.20 -23.01
N PHE A 79 -5.18 5.32 -22.16
CA PHE A 79 -3.81 5.39 -21.66
C PHE A 79 -2.87 4.40 -22.35
N ARG A 80 -3.35 3.51 -23.22
CA ARG A 80 -2.53 2.51 -23.92
C ARG A 80 -1.38 3.09 -24.74
N PRO A 81 -1.52 4.25 -25.43
CA PRO A 81 -0.38 4.86 -26.12
C PRO A 81 0.81 5.16 -25.20
N ALA A 82 0.58 5.34 -23.89
CA ALA A 82 1.65 5.59 -22.92
C ALA A 82 2.51 4.35 -22.58
N LEU A 83 2.21 3.19 -23.16
CA LEU A 83 3.03 1.98 -23.03
C LEU A 83 4.20 1.93 -24.01
N GLU A 84 4.22 2.80 -25.03
CA GLU A 84 5.28 2.87 -26.02
C GLU A 84 6.66 3.06 -25.35
N GLY A 85 7.64 2.24 -25.73
CA GLY A 85 8.99 2.29 -25.19
C GLY A 85 9.24 1.39 -23.97
N LEU A 86 8.23 0.64 -23.50
CA LEU A 86 8.44 -0.40 -22.48
C LEU A 86 9.03 -1.69 -23.04
N GLU A 87 9.16 -1.83 -24.36
CA GLU A 87 9.81 -2.96 -25.01
C GLU A 87 11.23 -3.18 -24.45
N GLY A 88 11.56 -4.43 -24.12
CA GLY A 88 12.85 -4.78 -23.51
C GLY A 88 12.97 -4.47 -22.01
N THR A 89 11.99 -3.81 -21.39
CA THR A 89 11.93 -3.62 -19.94
C THR A 89 11.60 -4.95 -19.25
N THR A 90 12.39 -5.34 -18.24
CA THR A 90 12.16 -6.59 -17.51
C THR A 90 11.43 -6.40 -16.19
N HIS A 91 11.51 -5.22 -15.59
CA HIS A 91 10.91 -4.91 -14.30
C HIS A 91 10.26 -3.53 -14.31
N LEU A 92 9.15 -3.42 -13.59
CA LEU A 92 8.37 -2.19 -13.46
C LEU A 92 8.08 -1.91 -11.99
N TRP A 93 8.01 -0.62 -11.64
CA TRP A 93 7.19 -0.17 -10.54
C TRP A 93 5.73 -0.09 -10.97
N LEU A 94 4.85 -0.68 -10.18
CA LEU A 94 3.41 -0.44 -10.27
C LEU A 94 2.95 0.27 -9.00
N LEU A 95 2.21 1.37 -9.16
CA LEU A 95 1.46 2.00 -8.09
C LEU A 95 -0.02 1.68 -8.24
N TYR A 96 -0.66 1.24 -7.16
CA TYR A 96 -2.06 0.83 -7.17
C TYR A 96 -2.78 1.25 -5.90
N PHE A 97 -4.09 1.46 -6.00
CA PHE A 97 -4.90 2.01 -4.93
C PHE A 97 -5.64 0.91 -4.18
N MET A 98 -5.32 0.70 -2.91
CA MET A 98 -5.97 -0.29 -2.05
C MET A 98 -7.33 0.25 -1.58
N ASP A 99 -8.27 0.34 -2.52
CA ASP A 99 -9.61 0.95 -2.42
C ASP A 99 -10.48 0.41 -1.27
N ARG A 100 -10.19 -0.79 -0.77
CA ARG A 100 -10.89 -1.45 0.34
C ARG A 100 -10.19 -1.29 1.70
N ALA A 101 -9.09 -0.54 1.79
CA ALA A 101 -8.33 -0.38 3.01
C ALA A 101 -8.84 0.81 3.88
N PRO A 102 -8.84 0.67 5.21
CA PRO A 102 -9.18 1.79 6.08
C PRO A 102 -8.10 2.89 5.99
N ARG A 103 -8.52 4.15 6.01
CA ARG A 103 -7.64 5.29 5.75
C ARG A 103 -7.23 6.06 7.01
N ASN A 104 -7.92 5.84 8.12
CA ASN A 104 -7.79 6.62 9.34
C ASN A 104 -6.83 6.04 10.38
N LEU A 105 -6.31 4.83 10.20
CA LEU A 105 -5.39 4.21 11.17
C LEU A 105 -3.99 4.83 11.08
N VAL A 106 -3.53 5.46 12.16
CA VAL A 106 -2.20 6.08 12.28
C VAL A 106 -1.24 5.27 13.16
N VAL A 107 -1.77 4.41 14.03
CA VAL A 107 -1.02 3.35 14.73
C VAL A 107 -1.74 2.04 14.50
N GLN A 108 -1.00 1.00 14.13
CA GLN A 108 -1.52 -0.33 13.84
C GLN A 108 -0.80 -1.37 14.68
N VAL A 109 -1.50 -2.46 15.00
CA VAL A 109 -0.93 -3.61 15.70
C VAL A 109 -1.01 -4.83 14.77
N PRO A 110 -0.02 -5.04 13.89
CA PRO A 110 -0.02 -6.21 13.02
C PRO A 110 0.08 -7.48 13.87
N LYS A 111 -0.78 -8.47 13.56
CA LYS A 111 -0.81 -9.76 14.27
C LYS A 111 0.57 -10.44 14.34
N THR A 112 1.41 -10.23 13.32
CA THR A 112 2.74 -10.84 13.21
C THR A 112 3.79 -10.23 14.14
N TYR A 113 3.56 -9.02 14.65
CA TYR A 113 4.54 -8.28 15.47
C TYR A 113 4.08 -8.03 16.91
N GLY A 114 2.77 -8.03 17.19
CA GLY A 114 2.21 -7.90 18.54
C GLY A 114 2.42 -6.54 19.22
N GLN A 115 3.31 -5.70 18.70
CA GLN A 115 3.59 -4.34 19.17
C GLN A 115 3.01 -3.31 18.20
N GLY A 116 2.37 -2.27 18.74
CA GLY A 116 1.89 -1.13 17.98
C GLY A 116 3.02 -0.40 17.27
N ARG A 117 2.79 -0.02 16.01
CA ARG A 117 3.71 0.79 15.21
C ARG A 117 2.93 1.86 14.44
N GLY A 118 3.55 3.02 14.29
CA GLY A 118 3.03 4.06 13.41
C GLY A 118 2.85 3.50 12.00
N THR A 119 1.74 3.86 11.34
CA THR A 119 1.39 3.39 10.00
C THR A 119 2.50 3.61 8.98
N PHE A 120 3.26 4.69 9.11
CA PHE A 120 4.37 5.00 8.21
C PHE A 120 5.63 4.15 8.44
N ALA A 121 5.76 3.52 9.59
CA ALA A 121 6.82 2.54 9.86
C ALA A 121 6.50 1.14 9.32
N LEU A 122 5.30 0.94 8.78
CA LEU A 122 4.80 -0.32 8.22
C LEU A 122 4.59 -0.20 6.71
N ARG A 123 4.40 -1.35 6.04
CA ARG A 123 3.90 -1.44 4.66
C ARG A 123 2.43 -1.90 4.60
N SER A 124 1.67 -1.64 5.66
CA SER A 124 0.24 -1.96 5.72
C SER A 124 -0.53 -1.20 4.63
N PRO A 125 -1.56 -1.81 4.01
CA PRO A 125 -2.46 -1.10 3.09
C PRO A 125 -3.33 -0.05 3.80
N ALA A 126 -3.55 -0.17 5.11
CA ALA A 126 -4.32 0.80 5.88
C ALA A 126 -3.49 2.07 6.12
N ARG A 127 -3.75 3.12 5.32
CA ARG A 127 -2.99 4.39 5.33
C ARG A 127 -3.88 5.54 4.86
N PRO A 128 -3.58 6.80 5.24
CA PRO A 128 -4.33 7.97 4.78
C PRO A 128 -4.53 8.03 3.26
N ASN A 129 -3.47 7.73 2.51
CA ASN A 129 -3.51 7.51 1.07
C ASN A 129 -3.09 6.06 0.82
N PRO A 130 -4.03 5.13 0.56
CA PRO A 130 -3.76 3.69 0.48
C PRO A 130 -3.10 3.32 -0.86
N ILE A 131 -2.01 4.02 -1.20
CA ILE A 131 -1.20 3.77 -2.39
C ILE A 131 -0.20 2.68 -2.03
N ALA A 132 -0.33 1.54 -2.69
CA ALA A 132 0.62 0.45 -2.63
C ALA A 132 1.58 0.51 -3.83
N MET A 133 2.73 -0.13 -3.66
CA MET A 133 3.81 -0.13 -4.65
C MET A 133 4.45 -1.51 -4.69
N SER A 134 4.59 -2.06 -5.89
CA SER A 134 5.34 -3.29 -6.12
C SER A 134 6.33 -3.17 -7.27
N ALA A 135 7.53 -3.73 -7.08
CA ALA A 135 8.47 -4.02 -8.15
C ALA A 135 8.08 -5.38 -8.74
N VAL A 136 7.57 -5.37 -9.97
CA VAL A 136 7.09 -6.56 -10.67
C VAL A 136 8.03 -6.95 -11.79
N ARG A 137 8.08 -8.24 -12.10
CA ARG A 137 8.72 -8.74 -13.31
C ARG A 137 7.71 -8.69 -14.47
N LEU A 138 8.06 -8.00 -15.55
CA LEU A 138 7.29 -7.96 -16.78
C LEU A 138 7.59 -9.19 -17.64
N LEU A 139 6.54 -9.90 -18.04
CA LEU A 139 6.64 -11.09 -18.91
C LEU A 139 6.30 -10.77 -20.37
N GLY A 140 5.49 -9.76 -20.60
CA GLY A 140 5.07 -9.35 -21.94
C GLY A 140 3.94 -8.32 -21.91
N ILE A 141 3.77 -7.64 -23.03
CA ILE A 141 2.74 -6.63 -23.27
C ILE A 141 1.97 -7.03 -24.53
N GLU A 142 0.66 -7.10 -24.45
CA GLU A 142 -0.23 -7.44 -25.57
C GLU A 142 -1.57 -6.71 -25.41
N ASP A 143 -2.01 -5.99 -26.43
CA ASP A 143 -3.31 -5.29 -26.48
C ASP A 143 -3.65 -4.41 -25.26
N GLY A 144 -2.64 -3.70 -24.74
CA GLY A 144 -2.79 -2.86 -23.53
C GLY A 144 -2.88 -3.66 -22.23
N ARG A 145 -2.42 -4.92 -22.24
CA ARG A 145 -2.38 -5.81 -21.08
C ARG A 145 -0.93 -6.20 -20.80
N LEU A 146 -0.49 -6.03 -19.57
CA LEU A 146 0.84 -6.44 -19.12
C LEU A 146 0.70 -7.72 -18.31
N LYS A 147 1.45 -8.77 -18.68
CA LYS A 147 1.58 -9.98 -17.87
C LYS A 147 2.74 -9.80 -16.91
N VAL A 148 2.48 -9.95 -15.61
CA VAL A 148 3.47 -9.65 -14.57
C VAL A 148 3.49 -10.68 -13.45
N VAL A 149 4.60 -10.77 -12.74
CA VAL A 149 4.75 -11.52 -11.48
C VAL A 149 5.23 -10.57 -10.38
N GLY A 150 4.78 -10.80 -9.15
CA GLY A 150 5.15 -9.98 -8.00
C GLY A 150 4.07 -9.00 -7.54
N LEU A 151 2.79 -9.36 -7.65
CA LEU A 151 1.68 -8.59 -7.09
C LEU A 151 1.13 -9.26 -5.83
N ASP A 152 0.47 -8.48 -4.98
CA ASP A 152 -0.08 -8.93 -3.70
C ASP A 152 -1.48 -8.36 -3.40
N CYS A 153 -2.16 -7.83 -4.42
CA CYS A 153 -3.43 -7.10 -4.27
C CYS A 153 -4.65 -7.90 -4.76
N LEU A 154 -5.83 -7.50 -4.30
CA LEU A 154 -7.09 -8.16 -4.67
C LEU A 154 -7.39 -8.06 -6.15
N ASP A 155 -8.15 -9.02 -6.68
CA ASP A 155 -8.65 -8.91 -8.04
C ASP A 155 -9.51 -7.65 -8.20
N GLY A 156 -9.26 -6.95 -9.30
CA GLY A 156 -9.92 -5.70 -9.62
C GLY A 156 -9.37 -4.49 -8.87
N THR A 157 -8.18 -4.58 -8.25
CA THR A 157 -7.53 -3.41 -7.62
C THR A 157 -7.23 -2.34 -8.68
N PRO A 158 -7.58 -1.06 -8.46
CA PRO A 158 -7.29 0.02 -9.40
C PRO A 158 -5.79 0.32 -9.55
N LEU A 159 -5.35 0.52 -10.80
CA LEU A 159 -3.98 0.95 -11.11
C LEU A 159 -3.89 2.48 -11.15
N LEU A 160 -2.81 3.02 -10.60
CA LEU A 160 -2.52 4.46 -10.62
C LEU A 160 -1.38 4.81 -11.58
N ASP A 161 -0.32 4.01 -11.63
CA ASP A 161 0.91 4.40 -12.32
C ASP A 161 1.79 3.20 -12.68
N ILE A 162 2.63 3.38 -13.69
CA ILE A 162 3.63 2.41 -14.16
C ILE A 162 4.94 3.17 -14.42
N LYS A 163 6.05 2.64 -13.91
CA LYS A 163 7.39 3.17 -14.22
C LYS A 163 8.36 2.03 -14.51
N PRO A 164 9.33 2.19 -15.42
CA PRO A 164 10.45 1.26 -15.51
C PRO A 164 11.21 1.22 -14.18
N TYR A 165 11.59 0.02 -13.74
CA TYR A 165 12.47 -0.17 -12.58
C TYR A 165 13.92 -0.06 -13.04
N PHE A 166 14.66 0.90 -12.49
CA PHE A 166 16.07 1.09 -12.78
C PHE A 166 16.91 0.54 -11.63
N ALA A 167 17.56 -0.61 -11.83
CA ALA A 167 18.41 -1.21 -10.79
C ALA A 167 19.54 -0.28 -10.33
N SER A 168 20.00 0.65 -11.17
CA SER A 168 21.01 1.65 -10.85
C SER A 168 20.55 2.72 -9.85
N THR A 169 19.25 2.97 -9.72
CA THR A 169 18.71 4.05 -8.85
C THR A 169 17.75 3.54 -7.80
N ASP A 170 17.05 2.44 -8.07
CA ASP A 170 15.96 1.94 -7.22
C ASP A 170 16.42 0.86 -6.25
N CYS A 171 17.60 0.26 -6.50
CA CYS A 171 18.15 -0.82 -5.70
C CYS A 171 19.12 -0.28 -4.63
N PHE A 172 18.69 -0.35 -3.37
CA PHE A 172 19.55 -0.15 -2.19
C PHE A 172 19.69 -1.48 -1.45
N PRO A 173 20.62 -2.36 -1.88
CA PRO A 173 20.73 -3.71 -1.32
C PRO A 173 21.14 -3.74 0.15
N ASP A 174 21.69 -2.64 0.67
CA ASP A 174 22.13 -2.43 2.05
C ASP A 174 21.06 -1.76 2.94
N ALA A 175 19.84 -1.53 2.42
CA ALA A 175 18.77 -0.90 3.19
C ALA A 175 18.36 -1.72 4.43
N VAL A 176 18.21 -1.04 5.57
CA VAL A 176 17.86 -1.66 6.86
C VAL A 176 16.58 -1.06 7.44
N VAL A 177 15.71 -1.92 7.96
CA VAL A 177 14.59 -1.54 8.84
C VAL A 177 14.94 -1.96 10.27
N GLY A 178 15.38 -1.02 11.12
CA GLY A 178 15.98 -1.33 12.43
C GLY A 178 15.15 -2.29 13.30
N TRP A 179 13.88 -1.96 13.54
CA TRP A 179 12.99 -2.81 14.35
C TRP A 179 12.71 -4.20 13.74
N HIS A 180 12.89 -4.36 12.43
CA HIS A 180 12.74 -5.64 11.74
C HIS A 180 14.02 -6.48 11.84
N ARG A 181 15.19 -5.85 11.73
CA ARG A 181 16.49 -6.51 11.91
C ARG A 181 16.65 -7.06 13.33
N ASP A 182 16.32 -6.26 14.34
CA ASP A 182 16.51 -6.63 15.75
C ASP A 182 15.63 -7.85 16.14
N ARG A 183 14.57 -8.14 15.36
CA ARG A 183 13.78 -9.37 15.48
C ARG A 183 14.52 -10.60 14.95
N GLU A 184 15.23 -10.49 13.84
CA GLU A 184 15.98 -11.63 13.25
C GLU A 184 17.20 -12.00 14.09
N ALA A 185 17.74 -11.04 14.85
CA ALA A 185 18.87 -11.25 15.75
C ALA A 185 18.54 -12.08 17.01
N GLY A 186 17.25 -12.27 17.35
CA GLY A 186 16.84 -12.92 18.60
C GLY A 186 17.16 -12.09 19.87
N PRO A 187 16.64 -12.46 21.07
CA PRO A 187 17.05 -11.79 22.29
C PRO A 187 18.53 -12.10 22.58
N SER A 188 19.30 -11.06 22.88
CA SER A 188 20.66 -11.15 23.43
C SER A 188 20.67 -11.81 24.80
#